data_AF-A0A2L2Y995-F1
#
_entry.id   AF-A0A2L2Y995-F1
#
_cell.length_a   1.000
_cell.length_b   1.000
_cell.length_c   1.000
_cell.angle_alpha   90.00
_cell.angle_beta   90.00
_cell.angle_gamma   90.00
#
_symmetry.space_group_name_H-M   'P 1'
#
loop_
_entity.id
_entity.type
_entity.pdbx_description
1 polymer ?
#
loop_
_entity_poly.entity_id
_entity_poly.type
_entity_poly.pdbx_seq_one_letter_code
_entity_poly.pdbx_strand_id
1 'polypeptide(L)'
;VTDLLGANTDGSEKLKPLVIGKSPKPRCFKNVKSLSVSLEANSKSWMTSNVWEKTLKEFEKKFHATSRKVAFVVDNCTAHTEVRNL
;
A
#
# COMPACT_ATOMS: atom_id res chain seq x y z
N VAL A 1 -3.03 -12.77 6.21
CA VAL A 1 -2.61 -11.87 5.12
C VAL A 1 -3.50 -10.65 5.22
N THR A 2 -2.94 -9.47 5.02
CA THR A 2 -3.69 -8.21 5.00
C THR A 2 -3.38 -7.52 3.70
N ASP A 3 -4.40 -6.95 3.06
CA ASP A 3 -4.28 -6.31 1.76
C ASP A 3 -4.75 -4.86 1.85
N LEU A 4 -3.99 -3.94 1.24
CA LEU A 4 -4.44 -2.57 1.01
C LEU A 4 -4.78 -2.44 -0.47
N LEU A 5 -6.05 -2.15 -0.72
CA LEU A 5 -6.61 -1.94 -2.05
C LEU A 5 -7.16 -0.52 -2.11
N GLY A 6 -7.11 0.10 -3.29
CA GLY A 6 -7.68 1.42 -3.50
C GLY A 6 -7.97 1.67 -4.97
N ALA A 7 -9.00 2.44 -5.23
CA ALA A 7 -9.39 2.90 -6.55
C ALA A 7 -9.96 4.31 -6.44
N ASN A 8 -10.03 5.02 -7.56
CA ASN A 8 -10.80 6.25 -7.64
C ASN A 8 -12.32 5.95 -7.62
N THR A 9 -13.13 7.00 -7.55
CA THR A 9 -14.58 6.92 -7.32
C THR A 9 -15.34 6.14 -8.40
N ASP A 10 -14.92 6.22 -9.66
CA ASP A 10 -15.53 5.49 -10.78
C ASP A 10 -14.86 4.13 -11.08
N GLY A 11 -13.77 3.81 -10.38
CA GLY A 11 -13.02 2.56 -10.53
C GLY A 11 -12.16 2.45 -11.79
N SER A 12 -12.04 3.52 -12.61
CA SER A 12 -11.21 3.53 -13.81
C SER A 12 -9.71 3.53 -13.51
N GLU A 13 -9.29 4.04 -12.35
CA GLU A 13 -7.92 3.99 -11.87
C GLU A 13 -7.82 3.18 -10.57
N LYS A 14 -6.98 2.14 -10.60
CA LYS A 14 -6.67 1.32 -9.42
C LYS A 14 -5.27 1.61 -8.94
N LEU A 15 -5.10 1.71 -7.62
CA LEU A 15 -3.78 1.74 -7.00
C LEU A 15 -3.14 0.35 -7.12
N LYS A 16 -1.80 0.33 -7.15
CA LYS A 16 -1.06 -0.92 -7.07
C LYS A 16 -1.37 -1.57 -5.70
N PRO A 17 -1.88 -2.80 -5.64
CA PRO A 17 -2.18 -3.45 -4.36
C PRO A 17 -0.92 -3.64 -3.52
N LEU A 18 -1.06 -3.52 -2.21
CA LEU A 18 -0.06 -3.93 -1.24
C LEU A 18 -0.56 -5.16 -0.49
N VAL A 19 0.27 -6.20 -0.43
CA VAL A 19 0.00 -7.44 0.31
C VAL A 19 0.98 -7.52 1.48
N ILE A 20 0.44 -7.71 2.69
CA ILE A 20 1.19 -7.86 3.93
C ILE A 20 1.10 -9.32 4.40
N GLY A 21 2.24 -10.01 4.33
CA GLY A 21 2.39 -11.41 4.72
C GLY A 21 3.18 -11.61 6.02
N LYS A 22 3.35 -12.88 6.42
CA LYS A 22 4.24 -13.25 7.55
C LYS A 22 5.70 -13.32 7.11
N SER A 23 5.92 -13.83 5.90
CA SER A 23 7.25 -14.04 5.34
C SER A 23 7.56 -12.97 4.29
N PRO A 24 8.74 -12.36 4.32
CA PRO A 24 9.22 -11.48 3.25
C PRO A 24 9.30 -12.17 1.89
N LYS A 25 9.49 -13.49 1.88
CA LYS A 25 9.55 -14.31 0.66
C LYS A 25 8.58 -15.49 0.77
N PRO A 26 7.29 -15.30 0.43
CA PRO A 26 6.32 -16.38 0.41
C PRO A 26 6.73 -17.49 -0.56
N ARG A 27 6.59 -18.76 -0.14
CA ARG A 27 6.95 -19.92 -0.97
C ARG A 27 6.15 -19.99 -2.28
N CYS A 28 4.92 -19.49 -2.30
CA CYS A 28 4.07 -19.44 -3.48
C CYS A 28 4.61 -18.51 -4.59
N PHE A 29 5.49 -17.56 -4.25
CA PHE A 29 6.14 -16.67 -5.23
C PHE A 29 7.55 -17.12 -5.59
N LYS A 30 7.94 -18.35 -5.24
CA LYS A 30 9.22 -18.92 -5.66
C LYS A 30 9.28 -18.94 -7.19
N ASN A 31 10.34 -18.37 -7.76
CA ASN A 31 10.58 -18.24 -9.20
C ASN A 31 9.66 -17.26 -9.96
N VAL A 32 8.83 -16.48 -9.26
CA VAL A 32 8.08 -15.40 -9.90
C VAL A 32 9.03 -14.22 -10.14
N LYS A 33 9.19 -13.83 -11.40
CA LYS A 33 10.16 -12.78 -11.82
C LYS A 33 9.63 -11.35 -11.59
N SER A 34 8.33 -11.16 -11.70
CA SER A 34 7.68 -9.86 -11.51
C SER A 34 6.32 -10.04 -10.84
N LEU A 35 6.00 -9.12 -9.94
CA LEU A 35 4.71 -9.07 -9.24
C LEU A 35 4.05 -7.73 -9.54
N SER A 36 2.76 -7.79 -9.85
CA SER A 36 1.89 -6.62 -10.01
C SER A 36 1.49 -6.01 -8.66
N VAL A 37 1.92 -6.60 -7.54
CA VAL A 37 1.64 -6.15 -6.18
C VAL A 37 2.93 -5.74 -5.48
N SER A 38 2.82 -4.84 -4.50
CA SER A 38 3.88 -4.58 -3.52
C SER A 38 3.77 -5.59 -2.39
N LEU A 39 4.89 -6.05 -1.85
CA LEU A 39 4.93 -6.99 -0.73
C LEU A 39 5.56 -6.34 0.49
N GLU A 40 4.91 -6.49 1.63
CA GLU A 40 5.45 -6.19 2.95
C GLU A 40 5.31 -7.41 3.85
N ALA A 41 6.14 -7.49 4.89
CA ALA A 41 6.08 -8.61 5.81
C ALA A 41 6.33 -8.20 7.25
N ASN A 42 5.48 -8.71 8.14
CA ASN A 42 5.69 -8.66 9.57
C ASN A 42 5.06 -9.90 10.24
N SER A 43 5.48 -10.22 11.46
CA SER A 43 5.08 -11.45 12.16
C SER A 43 3.57 -11.62 12.34
N LYS A 44 2.84 -10.50 12.44
CA LYS A 44 1.38 -10.47 12.60
C LYS A 44 0.62 -10.41 11.26
N SER A 45 1.30 -10.05 10.18
CA SER A 45 0.72 -9.79 8.86
C SER A 45 -0.38 -8.74 8.87
N TRP A 46 -0.26 -7.69 9.67
CA TRP A 46 -1.24 -6.61 9.76
C TRP A 46 -0.65 -5.29 9.28
N MET A 47 -1.53 -4.33 8.97
CA MET A 47 -1.13 -2.95 8.71
C MET A 47 -0.49 -2.34 9.98
N THR A 48 0.57 -1.56 9.79
CA THR A 48 1.22 -0.77 10.85
C THR A 48 1.39 0.66 10.38
N SER A 49 1.54 1.61 11.30
CA SER A 49 1.79 3.01 10.97
C SER A 49 3.00 3.21 10.05
N ASN A 50 4.07 2.44 10.26
CA ASN A 50 5.25 2.50 9.39
C ASN A 50 4.96 1.99 7.96
N VAL A 51 4.19 0.90 7.83
CA VAL A 51 3.80 0.38 6.52
C VAL A 51 2.85 1.36 5.82
N TRP A 52 1.91 1.93 6.57
CA TRP A 52 0.99 2.97 6.11
C TRP A 52 1.74 4.20 5.59
N GLU A 53 2.63 4.78 6.39
CA GLU A 53 3.43 5.95 6.03
C GLU A 53 4.29 5.70 4.77
N LYS A 54 4.98 4.55 4.72
CA LYS A 54 5.77 4.17 3.55
C LYS A 54 4.90 4.10 2.29
N THR A 55 3.72 3.50 2.41
CA THR A 55 2.78 3.33 1.29
C THR A 55 2.24 4.67 0.79
N LEU A 56 1.86 5.57 1.72
CA LEU A 56 1.39 6.91 1.36
C LEU A 56 2.46 7.73 0.64
N LYS A 57 3.72 7.68 1.07
CA LYS A 57 4.83 8.38 0.39
C LYS A 57 5.08 7.85 -1.02
N GLU A 58 4.91 6.54 -1.25
CA GLU A 58 4.98 5.96 -2.59
C GLU A 58 3.85 6.48 -3.49
N PHE A 59 2.63 6.59 -2.95
CA PHE A 59 1.50 7.16 -3.67
C PHE A 59 1.68 8.66 -3.95
N GLU A 60 2.12 9.43 -2.96
CA GLU A 60 2.41 10.86 -3.09
C GLU A 60 3.43 11.08 -4.22
N LYS A 61 4.55 10.35 -4.22
CA LYS A 61 5.54 10.41 -5.30
C LYS A 61 4.93 10.11 -6.67
N LYS A 62 4.05 9.08 -6.77
CA LYS A 62 3.35 8.74 -8.01
C LYS A 62 2.47 9.91 -8.49
N PHE A 63 1.65 10.47 -7.61
CA PHE A 63 0.69 11.51 -7.98
C PHE A 63 1.36 12.87 -8.22
N HIS A 64 2.41 13.20 -7.45
CA HIS A 64 3.25 14.36 -7.66
C HIS A 64 3.95 14.31 -9.01
N ALA A 65 4.51 13.16 -9.41
CA ALA A 65 5.10 12.98 -10.74
C ALA A 65 4.08 13.22 -11.89
N THR A 66 2.79 13.06 -11.61
CA THR A 66 1.71 13.36 -12.56
C THR A 66 1.04 14.72 -12.33
N SER A 67 1.58 15.57 -11.44
CA SER A 67 1.01 16.88 -11.07
C SER A 67 -0.46 16.83 -10.61
N ARG A 68 -0.85 15.74 -9.94
CA ARG A 68 -2.23 15.52 -9.48
C ARG A 68 -2.34 15.76 -7.98
N LYS A 69 -3.40 16.47 -7.58
CA LYS A 69 -3.85 16.55 -6.19
C LYS A 69 -4.90 15.46 -5.96
N VAL A 70 -4.72 14.66 -4.93
CA VAL A 70 -5.59 13.50 -4.63
C VAL A 70 -5.96 13.54 -3.15
N ALA A 71 -7.21 13.20 -2.85
CA ALA A 71 -7.68 12.97 -1.48
C ALA A 71 -7.93 11.47 -1.31
N PHE A 72 -7.35 10.88 -0.26
CA PHE A 72 -7.64 9.51 0.13
C PHE A 72 -8.75 9.50 1.17
N VAL A 73 -9.72 8.62 1.00
CA VAL A 73 -10.73 8.30 2.00
C VAL A 73 -10.39 6.93 2.55
N VAL A 74 -10.14 6.85 3.86
CA VAL A 74 -9.76 5.61 4.56
C VAL A 74 -10.59 5.43 5.82
N ASP A 75 -10.67 4.20 6.30
CA ASP A 75 -11.31 3.89 7.57
C ASP A 75 -10.51 4.40 8.76
N ASN A 76 -11.20 4.58 9.89
CA ASN A 76 -10.61 5.00 11.15
C ASN A 76 -9.89 3.82 11.84
N CYS A 77 -8.70 3.49 11.35
CA CYS A 77 -7.84 2.44 11.89
C CYS A 77 -6.67 3.05 12.66
N THR A 78 -6.24 2.40 13.75
CA THR A 78 -5.10 2.88 14.57
C THR A 78 -3.78 2.90 13.81
N ALA A 79 -3.65 2.12 12.74
CA ALA A 79 -2.48 2.14 11.86
C ALA A 79 -2.48 3.35 10.91
N HIS A 80 -3.63 3.99 10.66
CA HIS A 80 -3.77 5.15 9.76
C HIS A 80 -3.41 6.44 10.49
N THR A 81 -2.18 6.50 11.00
CA THR A 81 -1.66 7.68 11.67
C THR A 81 -1.45 8.83 10.68
N GLU A 82 -1.48 10.06 11.20
CA GLU A 82 -1.08 11.25 10.45
C GLU A 82 0.36 11.09 9.94
N VAL A 83 0.55 11.35 8.65
CA VAL A 83 1.88 11.39 8.03
C VAL A 83 2.22 12.84 7.74
N ARG A 84 3.32 13.32 8.32
CA ARG A 84 3.77 14.71 8.14
C ARG A 84 4.56 14.85 6.86
N ASN A 85 4.47 16.03 6.24
CA ASN A 85 5.20 16.40 5.02
C ASN A 85 4.88 15.52 3.80
N LEU A 86 3.59 15.20 3.61
CA LEU A 86 3.03 14.71 2.34
C LEU A 86 2.74 15.86 1.37
#